data_AF-D0GPR6-F1
#
_entry.id   AF-D0GPR6-F1
#
_cell.length_a   1.000
_cell.length_b   1.000
_cell.length_c   1.000
_cell.angle_alpha   90.00
_cell.angle_beta   90.00
_cell.angle_gamma   90.00
#
_symmetry.space_group_name_H-M   'P 1'
#
loop_
_entity.id
_entity.type
_entity.pdbx_description
1 polymer ?
#
loop_
_entity_poly.entity_id
_entity_poly.type
_entity_poly.pdbx_seq_one_letter_code
_entity_poly.pdbx_strand_id
1 'polypeptide(L)'
;MKTNLNMSGRSLKDIKDIWIYTIFLEGESEIEINLKKNLELYKQYEDITDTEYYTGKGEKINLKKGCILVAEINEAIKFLKDENTQKIVVKLTVE
;
A
#
# COMPACT_ATOMS: atom_id res chain seq x y z
N MET A 1 -10.72 7.89 -14.09
CA MET A 1 -11.23 7.59 -12.73
C MET A 1 -10.09 7.85 -11.75
N LYS A 2 -10.14 8.92 -10.95
CA LYS A 2 -9.10 9.18 -9.94
C LYS A 2 -9.41 8.31 -8.73
N THR A 3 -8.79 7.14 -8.62
CA THR A 3 -8.82 6.37 -7.36
C THR A 3 -7.94 7.11 -6.37
N ASN A 4 -8.54 8.02 -5.61
CA ASN A 4 -7.96 8.49 -4.36
C ASN A 4 -7.83 7.26 -3.46
N LEU A 5 -6.61 6.71 -3.37
CA LEU A 5 -6.25 5.66 -2.43
C LEU A 5 -6.27 6.28 -1.03
N ASN A 6 -7.45 6.50 -0.48
CA ASN A 6 -7.59 6.81 0.93
C ASN A 6 -7.30 5.50 1.69
N MET A 7 -6.05 5.32 2.12
CA MET A 7 -5.53 4.10 2.74
C MET A 7 -5.72 4.07 4.27
N SER A 8 -6.65 4.88 4.79
CA SER A 8 -7.08 4.88 6.19
C SER A 8 -8.02 3.69 6.50
N GLY A 9 -7.57 2.47 6.24
CA GLY A 9 -8.29 1.23 6.53
C GLY A 9 -7.74 0.52 7.77
N ARG A 10 -8.55 -0.32 8.44
CA ARG A 10 -8.06 -1.18 9.55
C ARG A 10 -7.20 -2.35 9.06
N SER A 11 -7.28 -2.72 7.79
CA SER A 11 -6.64 -3.87 7.15
C SER A 11 -5.46 -3.47 6.24
N LEU A 12 -4.57 -4.43 5.98
CA LEU A 12 -3.52 -4.32 4.97
C LEU A 12 -4.14 -4.57 3.59
N LYS A 13 -3.76 -3.74 2.61
CA LYS A 13 -4.28 -3.78 1.25
C LYS A 13 -3.19 -4.24 0.29
N ASP A 14 -3.60 -5.00 -0.71
CA ASP A 14 -2.77 -5.37 -1.85
C ASP A 14 -3.48 -5.04 -3.18
N ILE A 15 -2.69 -4.93 -4.26
CA ILE A 15 -3.14 -4.87 -5.66
C ILE A 15 -2.48 -6.00 -6.43
N LYS A 16 -3.26 -6.76 -7.19
CA LYS A 16 -2.78 -7.94 -7.91
C LYS A 16 -2.05 -7.54 -9.20
N ASP A 17 -1.02 -8.30 -9.58
CA ASP A 17 -0.32 -8.19 -10.88
C ASP A 17 0.31 -6.82 -11.21
N ILE A 18 0.43 -5.94 -10.22
CA ILE A 18 0.95 -4.57 -10.37
C ILE A 18 2.01 -4.29 -9.30
N TRP A 19 3.13 -3.71 -9.72
CA TRP A 19 4.09 -3.07 -8.82
C TRP A 19 3.70 -1.63 -8.56
N ILE A 20 3.79 -1.19 -7.31
CA ILE A 20 3.48 0.19 -6.93
C ILE A 20 4.75 0.86 -6.43
N TYR A 21 5.11 1.96 -7.10
CA TYR A 21 6.17 2.86 -6.66
C TYR A 21 5.53 4.14 -6.14
N THR A 22 5.79 4.49 -4.88
CA THR A 22 5.31 5.74 -4.27
C THR A 22 6.49 6.63 -3.90
N ILE A 23 6.61 7.77 -4.57
CA ILE A 23 7.65 8.77 -4.33
C ILE A 23 7.07 9.87 -3.44
N PHE A 24 7.67 10.10 -2.28
CA PHE A 24 7.23 11.09 -1.31
C PHE A 24 7.92 12.43 -1.58
N LEU A 25 7.14 13.42 -2.04
CA LEU A 25 7.63 14.75 -2.39
C LEU A 25 7.61 15.72 -1.21
N GLU A 26 6.62 15.58 -0.32
CA GLU A 26 6.46 16.39 0.90
C GLU A 26 5.75 15.57 2.00
N GLY A 27 5.90 16.02 3.24
CA GLY A 27 5.25 15.44 4.42
C GLY A 27 5.90 14.14 4.92
N GLU A 28 5.21 13.51 5.87
CA GLU A 28 5.61 12.26 6.51
C GLU A 28 4.45 11.26 6.52
N SER A 29 4.77 9.98 6.40
CA SER A 29 3.82 8.88 6.56
C SER A 29 4.41 7.80 7.44
N GLU A 30 3.54 7.13 8.17
CA GLU A 30 3.87 5.86 8.82
C GLU A 30 3.08 4.76 8.12
N ILE A 31 3.76 3.71 7.68
CA ILE A 31 3.13 2.54 7.08
C ILE A 31 3.35 1.31 7.94
N GLU A 32 2.51 0.30 7.71
CA GLU A 32 2.68 -1.07 8.16
C GLU A 32 2.73 -1.98 6.93
N ILE A 33 3.74 -2.85 6.83
CA ILE A 33 3.96 -3.74 5.68
C ILE A 33 4.30 -5.17 6.13
N ASN A 34 3.80 -6.17 5.42
CA ASN A 34 4.22 -7.56 5.58
C ASN A 34 3.99 -8.36 4.29
N LEU A 35 4.65 -9.52 4.19
CA LEU A 35 4.36 -10.49 3.15
C LEU A 35 2.97 -11.10 3.35
N LYS A 36 2.19 -11.24 2.27
CA LYS A 36 0.84 -11.82 2.29
C LYS A 36 0.79 -13.17 2.99
N LYS A 37 1.81 -14.02 2.77
CA LYS A 37 1.93 -15.35 3.38
C LYS A 37 1.98 -15.34 4.92
N ASN A 38 2.31 -14.19 5.52
CA ASN A 38 2.38 -14.01 6.97
C ASN A 38 1.10 -13.37 7.55
N LEU A 39 0.09 -13.13 6.71
CA LEU A 39 -1.16 -12.45 7.06
C LEU A 39 -2.35 -13.38 6.81
N GLU A 40 -3.49 -13.03 7.41
CA GLU A 40 -4.75 -13.73 7.21
C GLU A 40 -5.59 -12.99 6.17
N LEU A 41 -6.07 -13.71 5.14
CA LEU A 41 -6.93 -13.13 4.12
C LEU A 41 -8.29 -12.78 4.75
N TYR A 42 -8.62 -11.49 4.77
CA TYR A 42 -9.85 -10.94 5.34
C TYR A 42 -10.93 -10.73 4.27
N LYS A 43 -10.54 -10.25 3.08
CA LYS A 43 -11.43 -10.09 1.93
C LYS A 43 -10.74 -10.60 0.68
N GLN A 44 -11.39 -11.55 0.00
CA GLN A 44 -10.94 -12.08 -1.28
C GLN A 44 -10.82 -10.98 -2.34
N TYR A 45 -10.06 -11.29 -3.38
CA TYR A 45 -9.85 -10.43 -4.54
C TYR A 45 -11.15 -9.91 -5.16
N GLU A 46 -11.13 -8.64 -5.56
CA GLU A 46 -12.23 -7.96 -6.22
C GLU A 46 -11.76 -7.29 -7.52
N ASP A 47 -12.20 -7.82 -8.67
CA ASP A 47 -11.79 -7.38 -10.02
C ASP A 47 -11.99 -5.88 -10.26
N ILE A 48 -13.06 -5.29 -9.73
CA ILE A 48 -13.41 -3.87 -9.96
C ILE A 48 -12.37 -2.93 -9.34
N THR A 49 -11.91 -3.27 -8.15
CA THR A 49 -10.96 -2.44 -7.42
C THR A 49 -9.52 -2.89 -7.65
N ASP A 50 -9.35 -4.12 -8.15
CA ASP A 50 -8.09 -4.84 -8.25
C ASP A 50 -7.41 -4.93 -6.87
N THR A 51 -8.15 -5.41 -5.88
CA THR A 51 -7.67 -5.44 -4.49
C THR A 51 -8.08 -6.68 -3.72
N GLU A 52 -7.24 -7.04 -2.76
CA GLU A 52 -7.54 -7.96 -1.68
C GLU A 52 -7.11 -7.34 -0.35
N TYR A 53 -7.71 -7.83 0.74
CA TYR A 53 -7.47 -7.27 2.08
C TYR A 53 -7.08 -8.35 3.07
N TYR A 54 -6.14 -8.00 3.93
CA TYR A 54 -5.54 -8.87 4.91
C TYR A 54 -5.65 -8.29 6.32
N THR A 55 -5.72 -9.18 7.31
CA THR A 55 -5.57 -8.87 8.74
C THR A 55 -4.27 -9.47 9.27
N GLY A 56 -3.69 -8.81 10.26
CA GLY A 56 -2.42 -9.21 10.85
C GLY A 56 -1.62 -7.98 11.28
N LYS A 57 -0.34 -8.21 11.57
CA LYS A 57 0.62 -7.15 11.93
C LYS A 57 1.80 -7.19 10.99
N GLY A 58 2.36 -6.04 10.70
CA GLY A 58 3.54 -5.87 9.88
C GLY A 58 4.65 -5.10 10.59
N GLU A 59 5.74 -4.92 9.87
CA GLU A 59 6.77 -3.97 10.25
C GLU A 59 6.25 -2.55 10.04
N LYS A 60 6.53 -1.65 10.99
CA LYS A 60 6.19 -0.24 10.87
C LYS A 60 7.37 0.54 10.31
N ILE A 61 7.13 1.31 9.26
CA ILE A 61 8.17 2.08 8.57
C ILE A 61 7.72 3.53 8.46
N ASN A 62 8.61 4.45 8.85
CA ASN A 62 8.40 5.88 8.65
C ASN A 62 8.98 6.29 7.29
N LEU A 63 8.13 6.92 6.47
CA LEU A 63 8.45 7.44 5.15
C LEU A 63 8.41 8.96 5.23
N LYS A 64 9.44 9.61 4.69
CA LYS A 64 9.56 11.07 4.64
C LYS A 64 9.83 11.52 3.23
N LYS A 65 9.80 12.84 3.00
CA LYS A 65 10.27 13.44 1.76
C LYS A 65 11.59 12.82 1.27
N GLY A 66 11.61 12.43 -0.01
CA GLY A 66 12.74 11.77 -0.67
C GLY A 66 12.75 10.24 -0.56
N CYS A 67 11.90 9.64 0.29
CA CYS A 67 11.72 8.19 0.30
C CYS A 67 10.98 7.71 -0.95
N ILE A 68 11.34 6.52 -1.41
CA ILE A 68 10.60 5.75 -2.40
C ILE A 68 10.14 4.46 -1.71
N LEU A 69 8.83 4.25 -1.69
CA LEU A 69 8.23 2.97 -1.30
C LEU A 69 8.03 2.14 -2.57
N VAL A 70 8.58 0.93 -2.57
CA VAL A 70 8.31 -0.09 -3.59
C VAL A 70 7.46 -1.14 -2.91
N ALA A 71 6.26 -1.36 -3.43
CA ALA A 71 5.36 -2.43 -2.99
C ALA A 71 5.38 -3.54 -4.04
N GLU A 72 5.88 -4.71 -3.65
CA GLU A 72 5.87 -5.89 -4.51
C GLU A 72 4.52 -6.63 -4.46
N ILE A 73 4.24 -7.44 -5.49
CA ILE A 73 2.98 -8.20 -5.64
C ILE A 73 2.70 -9.12 -4.44
N ASN A 74 3.72 -9.50 -3.67
CA ASN A 74 3.56 -10.42 -2.54
C ASN A 74 3.49 -9.70 -1.19
N GLU A 75 3.40 -8.38 -1.17
CA GLU A 75 3.35 -7.55 0.02
C GLU A 75 1.98 -6.90 0.18
N ALA A 76 1.52 -6.77 1.41
CA ALA A 76 0.33 -5.98 1.72
C ALA A 76 0.75 -4.78 2.57
N ILE A 77 0.18 -3.61 2.29
CA ILE A 77 0.57 -2.33 2.89
C ILE A 77 -0.66 -1.64 3.49
N LYS A 78 -0.44 -0.97 4.62
CA LYS A 78 -1.42 -0.10 5.28
C LYS A 78 -0.76 1.21 5.67
N PHE A 79 -1.41 2.33 5.41
CA PHE A 79 -0.96 3.63 5.91
C PHE A 79 -1.57 3.86 7.29
N LEU A 80 -0.70 3.93 8.30
CA LEU A 80 -1.08 4.22 9.68
C LEU A 80 -1.27 5.72 9.91
N LYS A 81 -0.41 6.52 9.27
CA LYS A 81 -0.48 7.99 9.26
C LYS A 81 -0.11 8.48 7.87
N ASP A 82 -0.89 9.42 7.35
CA ASP A 82 -0.68 9.99 6.03
C ASP A 82 -1.20 11.43 5.94
N GLU A 83 -0.56 12.32 6.69
CA GLU A 83 -1.03 13.70 6.85
C GLU A 83 -0.11 14.68 6.11
N ASN A 84 -0.70 15.63 5.40
CA ASN A 84 0.00 16.70 4.68
C ASN A 84 1.07 16.20 3.68
N THR A 85 0.86 15.02 3.11
CA THR A 85 1.79 14.43 2.15
C THR A 85 1.47 14.82 0.72
N GLN A 86 2.52 14.95 -0.09
CA GLN A 86 2.40 14.97 -1.55
C GLN A 86 3.21 13.80 -2.10
N LYS A 87 2.58 13.00 -2.97
CA LYS A 87 3.17 11.76 -3.49
C LYS A 87 2.89 11.60 -4.97
N ILE A 88 3.84 10.96 -5.66
CA ILE A 88 3.61 10.39 -6.98
C ILE A 88 3.45 8.88 -6.80
N VAL A 89 2.35 8.33 -7.29
CA VAL A 89 2.09 6.88 -7.31
C VAL A 89 2.19 6.41 -8.76
N VAL A 90 3.17 5.56 -9.04
CA VAL A 90 3.34 4.90 -10.33
C VAL A 90 2.90 3.44 -10.18
N LYS A 91 1.97 3.02 -11.04
CA LYS A 91 1.51 1.64 -11.14
C LYS A 91 2.12 1.03 -12.39
N LEU A 92 2.84 -0.07 -12.23
CA LEU A 92 3.45 -0.82 -13.32
C LEU A 92 2.81 -2.20 -13.39
N THR A 93 2.12 -2.49 -14.49
CA THR A 93 1.64 -3.85 -14.77
C THR A 93 2.82 -4.74 -15.12
N VAL A 94 2.87 -5.93 -14.54
CA VAL A 94 3.88 -6.94 -14.85
C VAL A 94 3.22 -7.96 -15.78
N GLU A 95 3.55 -7.91 -17.07
CA GLU A 95 3.12 -8.88 -18.09
C GLU A 95 4.17 -9.98 -18.30
#